data_AF-A0A8H5F0V1-F1
#
_entry.id   AF-A0A8H5F0V1-F1
#
_cell.length_a   1.000
_cell.length_b   1.000
_cell.length_c   1.000
_cell.angle_alpha   90.00
_cell.angle_beta   90.00
_cell.angle_gamma   90.00
#
_symmetry.space_group_name_H-M   'P 1'
#
loop_
_entity.id
_entity.type
_entity.pdbx_description
1 polymer ?
#
loop_
_entity_poly.entity_id
_entity_poly.type
_entity_poly.pdbx_seq_one_letter_code
_entity_poly.pdbx_strand_id
1 'polypeptide(L)'
;MRPSLLYLLPLPLALGAPLPRALPTPVDGATARLLLEDLVVAVDSNVPAYARSLFKTWDIISGTCDTRETVLKRDGTNVVTNAACASVSGNWVSPYDNVPTTLSSDLDIDHLVPLKEVNIQSKDINQDHQ
;
A
#
# COMPACT_ATOMS: atom_id res chain seq x y z
N MET A 1 20.55 -15.02 69.04
CA MET A 1 20.76 -14.70 67.61
C MET A 1 19.41 -14.32 67.03
N ARG A 2 19.21 -13.05 66.64
CA ARG A 2 17.95 -12.56 66.05
C ARG A 2 18.14 -12.45 64.53
N PRO A 3 17.31 -13.09 63.69
CA PRO A 3 17.44 -12.96 62.25
C PRO A 3 16.86 -11.61 61.82
N SER A 4 17.67 -10.80 61.16
CA SER A 4 17.23 -9.55 60.53
C SER A 4 16.49 -9.89 59.23
N LEU A 5 15.18 -9.62 59.19
CA LEU A 5 14.41 -9.63 57.95
C LEU A 5 14.68 -8.32 57.18
N LEU A 6 15.33 -8.43 56.03
CA LEU A 6 15.45 -7.35 55.05
C LEU A 6 14.17 -7.32 54.19
N TYR A 7 13.40 -6.24 54.30
CA TYR A 7 12.26 -6.00 53.42
C TYR A 7 12.73 -5.33 52.12
N LEU A 8 12.45 -5.95 50.98
CA LEU A 8 12.53 -5.32 49.66
C LEU A 8 11.23 -4.55 49.39
N LEU A 9 11.33 -3.23 49.23
CA LEU A 9 10.24 -2.39 48.71
C LEU A 9 10.23 -2.44 47.18
N PRO A 10 9.10 -2.74 46.52
CA PRO A 10 9.02 -2.73 45.07
C PRO A 10 8.99 -1.28 44.55
N LEU A 11 9.86 -0.98 43.59
CA LEU A 11 9.89 0.30 42.90
C LEU A 11 8.74 0.34 41.87
N PRO A 12 7.82 1.31 41.92
CA PRO A 12 6.72 1.37 40.94
C PRO A 12 7.27 1.75 39.56
N LEU A 13 7.07 0.88 38.57
CA LEU A 13 7.24 1.22 37.16
C LEU A 13 6.17 2.24 36.79
N ALA A 14 6.56 3.49 36.58
CA ALA A 14 5.70 4.48 35.94
C ALA A 14 5.61 4.15 34.44
N LEU A 15 4.51 3.53 34.01
CA LEU A 15 4.16 3.49 32.59
C LEU A 15 3.84 4.93 32.16
N GLY A 16 4.75 5.55 31.42
CA GLY A 16 4.48 6.84 30.77
C GLY A 16 3.30 6.70 29.81
N ALA A 17 2.29 7.56 29.95
CA ALA A 17 1.18 7.62 29.01
C ALA A 17 1.70 7.97 27.61
N PRO A 18 1.16 7.37 26.53
CA PRO A 18 1.54 7.74 25.17
C PRO A 18 1.18 9.21 24.94
N LEU A 19 2.17 10.01 24.52
CA LEU A 19 1.92 11.39 24.09
C LEU A 19 0.97 11.38 22.88
N PRO A 20 -0.06 12.24 22.84
CA PRO A 20 -0.88 12.39 21.66
C PRO A 20 0.00 12.87 20.50
N ARG A 21 0.10 12.05 19.44
CA ARG A 21 0.69 12.45 18.16
C ARG A 21 -0.33 13.30 17.41
N ALA A 22 -0.53 14.53 17.87
CA ALA A 22 -1.27 15.51 17.10
C ALA A 22 -0.46 15.88 15.86
N LEU A 23 -1.08 15.81 14.69
CA LEU A 23 -0.50 16.34 13.47
C LEU A 23 -0.32 17.86 13.63
N PRO A 24 0.72 18.46 13.03
CA PRO A 24 0.85 19.91 13.00
C PRO A 24 -0.38 20.54 12.35
N THR A 25 -0.80 21.72 12.85
CA THR A 25 -1.87 22.49 12.22
C THR A 25 -1.45 22.84 10.79
N PRO A 26 -2.27 22.51 9.76
CA PRO A 26 -1.98 22.92 8.39
C PRO A 26 -1.83 24.43 8.29
N VAL A 27 -0.90 24.89 7.44
CA VAL A 27 -0.78 26.31 7.10
C VAL A 27 -2.03 26.79 6.36
N ASP A 28 -2.29 28.09 6.35
CA ASP A 28 -3.37 28.65 5.56
C ASP A 28 -3.13 28.47 4.04
N GLY A 29 -4.20 28.59 3.26
CA GLY A 29 -4.13 28.35 1.81
C GLY A 29 -3.23 29.32 1.04
N ALA A 30 -3.03 30.55 1.51
CA ALA A 30 -2.14 31.50 0.86
C ALA A 30 -0.67 31.08 1.09
N THR A 31 -0.34 30.72 2.33
CA THR A 31 0.98 30.17 2.67
C THR A 31 1.27 28.86 1.91
N ALA A 32 0.29 27.95 1.80
CA ALA A 32 0.46 26.71 1.05
C ALA A 32 0.78 26.95 -0.44
N ARG A 33 0.14 27.95 -1.07
CA ARG A 33 0.41 28.30 -2.47
C ARG A 33 1.82 28.84 -2.67
N LEU A 34 2.31 29.68 -1.76
CA LEU A 34 3.70 30.17 -1.82
C LEU A 34 4.70 29.02 -1.71
N LEU A 35 4.47 28.06 -0.82
CA LEU A 35 5.32 26.87 -0.69
C LEU A 35 5.28 25.98 -1.95
N LEU A 36 4.13 25.88 -2.62
CA LEU A 36 4.03 25.15 -3.89
C LEU A 36 4.74 25.87 -5.03
N GLU A 37 4.72 27.20 -5.04
CA GLU A 37 5.44 28.03 -6.04
C GLU A 37 6.97 27.91 -5.88
N ASP A 38 7.46 27.65 -4.67
CA ASP A 38 8.88 27.38 -4.38
C ASP A 38 9.35 25.97 -4.80
N LEU A 39 8.44 25.06 -5.14
CA LEU A 39 8.80 23.70 -5.50
C LEU A 39 9.46 23.66 -6.89
N VAL A 40 10.71 23.20 -6.93
CA VAL A 40 11.40 22.95 -8.19
C VAL A 40 10.82 21.69 -8.85
N VAL A 41 10.14 21.87 -9.97
CA VAL A 41 9.65 20.75 -10.79
C VAL A 41 10.82 20.11 -11.52
N ALA A 42 11.14 18.87 -11.17
CA ALA A 42 12.16 18.09 -11.85
C ALA A 42 11.73 17.78 -13.30
N VAL A 43 12.72 17.61 -14.18
CA VAL A 43 12.48 17.11 -15.54
C VAL A 43 12.04 15.64 -15.46
N ASP A 44 11.08 15.24 -16.30
CA ASP A 44 10.67 13.83 -16.39
C ASP A 44 11.89 12.94 -16.64
N SER A 45 11.94 11.82 -15.91
CA SER A 45 13.04 10.87 -15.94
C SER A 45 12.54 9.53 -16.43
N ASN A 46 13.43 8.76 -17.03
CA ASN A 46 13.27 7.33 -17.22
C ASN A 46 14.63 6.67 -17.00
N VAL A 47 15.35 7.14 -15.98
CA VAL A 47 16.69 6.68 -15.63
C VAL A 47 16.67 6.13 -14.20
N PRO A 48 16.96 4.83 -14.01
CA PRO A 48 17.16 3.82 -15.05
C PRO A 48 15.87 3.55 -15.82
N ALA A 49 16.01 3.08 -17.06
CA ALA A 49 14.86 2.75 -17.90
C ALA A 49 13.97 1.72 -17.20
N TYR A 50 12.66 1.96 -17.27
CA TYR A 50 11.67 1.01 -16.77
C TYR A 50 11.91 -0.40 -17.32
N ALA A 51 11.95 -1.38 -16.41
CA ALA A 51 12.06 -2.79 -16.75
C ALA A 51 10.93 -3.58 -16.09
N ARG A 52 9.97 -4.05 -16.90
CA ARG A 52 8.80 -4.84 -16.43
C ARG A 52 9.22 -6.06 -15.59
N SER A 53 10.35 -6.66 -15.91
CA SER A 53 10.89 -7.83 -15.21
C SER A 53 11.23 -7.57 -13.74
N LEU A 54 11.36 -6.31 -13.32
CA LEU A 54 11.57 -5.94 -11.91
C LEU A 54 10.28 -5.98 -11.09
N PHE A 55 9.11 -6.06 -11.75
CA PHE A 55 7.81 -6.07 -11.12
C PHE A 55 7.18 -7.45 -11.26
N LYS A 56 7.25 -8.22 -10.18
CA LYS A 56 6.52 -9.49 -10.08
C LYS A 56 5.03 -9.21 -10.28
N THR A 57 4.39 -9.97 -11.16
CA THR A 57 3.00 -9.68 -11.54
C THR A 57 2.03 -10.24 -10.49
N TRP A 58 2.05 -11.55 -10.21
CA TRP A 58 1.16 -12.16 -9.21
C TRP A 58 1.92 -12.99 -8.19
N ASP A 59 1.47 -12.91 -6.94
CA ASP A 59 1.92 -13.74 -5.82
C ASP A 59 0.82 -14.68 -5.39
N ILE A 60 1.17 -15.86 -4.89
CA ILE A 60 0.19 -16.74 -4.24
C ILE A 60 -0.18 -16.13 -2.90
N ILE A 61 -1.46 -15.80 -2.73
CA ILE A 61 -1.99 -15.25 -1.48
C ILE A 61 -2.39 -16.39 -0.54
N SER A 62 -3.10 -17.39 -1.07
CA SER A 62 -3.53 -18.55 -0.29
C SER A 62 -3.89 -19.73 -1.19
N GLY A 63 -3.47 -20.94 -0.80
CA GLY A 63 -3.74 -22.16 -1.56
C GLY A 63 -3.23 -22.06 -2.99
N THR A 64 -4.14 -22.18 -3.96
CA THR A 64 -3.87 -22.01 -5.40
C THR A 64 -4.25 -20.63 -5.94
N CYS A 65 -4.78 -19.74 -5.09
CA CYS A 65 -5.21 -18.41 -5.48
C CYS A 65 -4.03 -17.44 -5.49
N ASP A 66 -3.73 -16.89 -6.66
CA ASP A 66 -2.84 -15.75 -6.79
C ASP A 66 -3.55 -14.43 -6.43
N THR A 67 -2.80 -13.34 -6.46
CA THR A 67 -3.33 -11.99 -6.20
C THR A 67 -4.47 -11.64 -7.15
N ARG A 68 -4.39 -12.04 -8.42
CA ARG A 68 -5.42 -11.74 -9.42
C ARG A 68 -6.74 -12.39 -9.07
N GLU A 69 -6.72 -13.70 -8.85
CA GLU A 69 -7.94 -14.45 -8.53
C GLU A 69 -8.52 -14.04 -7.17
N THR A 70 -7.65 -13.67 -6.22
CA THR A 70 -8.09 -13.10 -4.93
C THR A 70 -8.86 -11.80 -5.12
N VAL A 71 -8.37 -10.89 -5.98
CA VAL A 71 -9.03 -9.61 -6.28
C VAL A 71 -10.32 -9.81 -7.07
N LEU A 72 -10.32 -10.67 -8.09
CA LEU A 72 -11.52 -10.94 -8.88
C LEU A 72 -12.65 -11.50 -8.01
N LYS A 73 -12.34 -12.40 -7.08
CA LYS A 73 -13.32 -12.94 -6.14
C LYS A 73 -13.83 -11.90 -5.14
N ARG A 74 -12.99 -10.92 -4.75
CA ARG A 74 -13.35 -9.84 -3.82
C ARG A 74 -14.28 -8.81 -4.47
N ASP A 75 -13.94 -8.39 -5.69
CA ASP A 75 -14.61 -7.26 -6.36
C ASP A 75 -15.76 -7.70 -7.27
N GLY A 76 -15.87 -8.99 -7.56
CA GLY A 76 -16.97 -9.57 -8.30
C GLY A 76 -18.14 -9.98 -7.41
N THR A 77 -19.30 -10.12 -8.03
CA THR A 77 -20.49 -10.72 -7.41
C THR A 77 -20.80 -12.07 -8.06
N ASN A 78 -21.30 -13.03 -7.27
CA ASN A 78 -21.59 -14.39 -7.72
C ASN A 78 -20.40 -15.08 -8.43
N VAL A 79 -19.18 -14.82 -7.96
CA VAL A 79 -17.96 -15.37 -8.55
C VAL A 79 -17.87 -16.86 -8.23
N VAL A 80 -17.72 -17.68 -9.28
CA VAL A 80 -17.46 -19.11 -9.17
C VAL A 80 -16.02 -19.36 -9.60
N THR A 81 -15.31 -20.17 -8.83
CA THR A 81 -13.91 -20.52 -9.08
C THR A 81 -13.78 -22.03 -9.30
N ASN A 82 -12.81 -22.44 -10.11
CA ASN A 82 -12.46 -23.86 -10.25
C ASN A 82 -11.43 -24.29 -9.18
N ALA A 83 -10.96 -25.54 -9.24
CA ALA A 83 -9.98 -26.08 -8.29
C ALA A 83 -8.61 -25.37 -8.33
N ALA A 84 -8.26 -24.72 -9.44
CA ALA A 84 -7.08 -23.87 -9.58
C ALA A 84 -7.33 -22.43 -9.11
N CYS A 85 -8.47 -22.16 -8.46
CA CYS A 85 -8.93 -20.84 -8.05
C CYS A 85 -9.26 -19.87 -9.19
N ALA A 86 -9.15 -20.29 -10.46
CA ALA A 86 -9.48 -19.43 -11.58
C ALA A 86 -10.99 -19.16 -11.64
N SER A 87 -11.34 -17.88 -11.79
CA SER A 87 -12.71 -17.39 -11.91
C SER A 87 -13.32 -17.86 -13.23
N VAL A 88 -14.31 -18.76 -13.17
CA VAL A 88 -15.00 -19.32 -14.34
C VAL A 88 -16.31 -18.61 -14.65
N SER A 89 -16.88 -17.88 -13.68
CA SER A 89 -18.02 -16.99 -13.88
C SER A 89 -18.08 -15.95 -12.78
N GLY A 90 -18.80 -14.86 -13.01
CA GLY A 90 -19.09 -13.82 -12.02
C GLY A 90 -19.69 -12.61 -12.73
N ASN A 91 -19.94 -11.54 -11.98
CA ASN A 91 -20.29 -10.24 -12.55
C ASN A 91 -19.40 -9.17 -11.94
N TRP A 92 -18.87 -8.31 -12.82
CA TRP A 92 -18.05 -7.16 -12.47
C TRP A 92 -18.56 -5.94 -13.22
N VAL A 93 -18.27 -4.76 -12.66
CA VAL A 93 -18.49 -3.47 -13.31
C VAL A 93 -17.18 -2.71 -13.22
N SER A 94 -16.66 -2.28 -14.36
CA SER A 94 -15.41 -1.52 -14.39
C SER A 94 -15.63 -0.15 -13.74
N PRO A 95 -14.79 0.26 -12.77
CA PRO A 95 -14.92 1.55 -12.10
C PRO A 95 -14.52 2.73 -13.00
N TYR A 96 -13.85 2.48 -14.13
CA TYR A 96 -13.34 3.54 -15.01
C TYR A 96 -14.36 4.01 -16.04
N ASP A 97 -15.19 3.11 -16.54
CA ASP A 97 -16.14 3.36 -17.63
C ASP A 97 -17.57 2.89 -17.31
N ASN A 98 -17.78 2.27 -16.14
CA ASN A 98 -19.05 1.70 -15.69
C ASN A 98 -19.61 0.60 -16.61
N VAL A 99 -18.76 -0.06 -17.41
CA VAL A 99 -19.17 -1.15 -18.29
C VAL A 99 -19.24 -2.46 -17.49
N PRO A 100 -20.40 -3.17 -17.49
CA PRO A 100 -20.51 -4.48 -16.86
C PRO A 100 -19.91 -5.57 -17.75
N THR A 101 -19.30 -6.59 -17.14
CA THR A 101 -18.87 -7.83 -17.81
C THR A 101 -19.09 -9.05 -16.92
N THR A 102 -19.28 -10.20 -17.57
CA THR A 102 -19.31 -11.52 -16.93
C THR A 102 -18.06 -12.37 -17.25
N LEU A 103 -17.18 -11.85 -18.11
CA LEU A 103 -15.96 -12.53 -18.50
C LEU A 103 -14.80 -11.97 -17.69
N SER A 104 -14.20 -12.82 -16.86
CA SER A 104 -13.01 -12.46 -16.08
C SER A 104 -11.81 -12.09 -16.97
N SER A 105 -11.79 -12.51 -18.24
CA SER A 105 -10.78 -12.16 -19.23
C SER A 105 -10.89 -10.73 -19.75
N ASP A 106 -12.04 -10.07 -19.60
CA ASP A 106 -12.23 -8.68 -20.03
C ASP A 106 -11.68 -7.69 -19.00
N LEU A 107 -11.20 -8.20 -17.85
CA LEU A 107 -10.76 -7.41 -16.72
C LEU A 107 -9.24 -7.47 -16.57
N ASP A 108 -8.65 -6.29 -16.50
CA ASP A 108 -7.32 -6.06 -16.00
C ASP A 108 -7.36 -5.47 -14.58
N ILE A 109 -6.41 -5.89 -13.74
CA ILE A 109 -6.16 -5.26 -12.44
C ILE A 109 -5.02 -4.27 -12.65
N ASP A 110 -5.38 -2.99 -12.64
CA ASP A 110 -4.46 -1.93 -13.02
C ASP A 110 -3.77 -1.29 -11.81
N HIS A 111 -2.60 -0.71 -12.07
CA HIS A 111 -1.90 0.14 -11.13
C HIS A 111 -2.37 1.58 -11.34
N LEU A 112 -3.05 2.17 -10.35
CA LEU A 112 -3.50 3.57 -10.43
C LEU A 112 -2.36 4.55 -10.74
N VAL A 113 -1.18 4.27 -10.20
CA VAL A 113 0.06 4.95 -10.57
C VAL A 113 0.86 4.02 -11.47
N PRO A 114 1.22 4.43 -12.70
CA PRO A 114 1.97 3.58 -13.62
C PRO A 114 3.28 3.08 -13.01
N LEU A 115 3.62 1.82 -13.26
CA LEU A 115 4.84 1.19 -12.74
C LEU A 115 6.14 1.93 -13.14
N LYS A 116 6.15 2.65 -14.27
CA LYS A 116 7.25 3.56 -14.66
C LYS A 116 7.50 4.61 -13.57
N GLU A 117 6.46 5.28 -13.12
CA GLU A 117 6.57 6.37 -12.15
C GLU A 117 7.01 5.84 -10.78
N VAL A 118 6.50 4.67 -10.38
CA VAL A 118 6.97 3.98 -9.18
C VAL A 118 8.45 3.58 -9.30
N ASN A 119 8.92 3.14 -10.47
CA ASN A 119 10.33 2.77 -10.69
C ASN A 119 11.29 3.94 -10.44
N ILE A 120 10.91 5.15 -10.88
CA ILE A 120 11.73 6.36 -10.71
C ILE A 120 11.68 6.81 -9.25
N GLN A 121 10.49 7.02 -8.70
CA GLN A 121 10.30 7.52 -7.34
C GLN A 121 10.90 6.62 -6.25
N SER A 122 10.75 5.28 -6.39
CA SER A 122 11.28 4.34 -5.38
C SER A 122 12.81 4.30 -5.36
N LYS A 123 13.46 4.79 -6.42
CA LYS A 123 14.91 4.92 -6.45
C LYS A 123 15.34 6.25 -5.87
N ASP A 124 14.62 7.33 -6.15
CA ASP A 124 14.90 8.65 -5.57
C ASP A 124 14.78 8.63 -4.03
N ILE A 125 13.72 8.03 -3.48
CA ILE A 125 13.57 7.86 -2.02
C ILE A 125 14.73 7.06 -1.41
N ASN A 126 15.27 6.07 -2.13
CA ASN A 126 16.41 5.28 -1.66
C ASN A 126 17.74 6.01 -1.82
N GLN A 127 17.82 7.07 -2.64
CA GLN A 127 18.99 7.94 -2.77
C GLN A 127 19.01 9.02 -1.67
N ASP A 128 17.84 9.44 -1.17
CA ASP A 128 17.74 10.42 -0.08
C ASP A 128 18.06 9.83 1.32
N HIS A 129 18.28 8.52 1.39
CA HIS A 129 18.63 7.79 2.62
C HIS A 129 20.05 7.20 2.63
N GLN A 130 20.92 7.61 1.70
CA GLN A 130 22.38 7.37 1.76
C GLN A 130 23.16 8.68 1.76
#